data_AF-A0A967IAC3-F1
#
_entry.id   AF-A0A967IAC3-F1
#
_cell.length_a   1.000
_cell.length_b   1.000
_cell.length_c   1.000
_cell.angle_alpha   90.00
_cell.angle_beta   90.00
_cell.angle_gamma   90.00
#
_symmetry.space_group_name_H-M   'P 1'
#
loop_
_entity.id
_entity.type
_entity.pdbx_description
1 polymer ?
#
loop_
_entity_poly.entity_id
_entity_poly.type
_entity_poly.pdbx_seq_one_letter_code
_entity_poly.pdbx_strand_id
1 'polypeptide(L)'
;DIVIPAHYHGSTVGVTIAFMGLGYYLLPRLGFGALPPRAAFWQPLLYGGGQLLHILGLAWTGGYGVQRKTAGLAQGVDRFGEVAGMGLMGLGGLVSVIGGLMFLLVCYASIR
;
A
#
# COMPACT_ATOMS: atom_id res chain seq x y z
N ASP A 1 -1.96 -7.05 19.37
CA ASP A 1 -1.98 -5.63 18.97
C ASP A 1 -2.06 -5.52 17.45
N ILE A 2 -1.86 -4.32 16.91
CA ILE A 2 -1.80 -4.04 15.47
C ILE A 2 -0.42 -4.31 14.82
N VAL A 3 0.56 -4.87 15.55
CA VAL A 3 1.82 -5.37 14.93
C VAL A 3 1.54 -6.58 14.05
N ILE A 4 0.60 -7.43 14.44
CA ILE A 4 0.15 -8.58 13.63
C ILE A 4 -0.30 -8.11 12.23
N PRO A 5 -1.22 -7.13 12.09
CA PRO A 5 -1.51 -6.52 10.80
C PRO A 5 -0.32 -5.93 10.07
N ALA A 6 0.60 -5.24 10.76
CA ALA A 6 1.79 -4.71 10.11
C ALA A 6 2.61 -5.82 9.43
N HIS A 7 2.81 -6.95 10.10
CA HIS A 7 3.59 -8.07 9.59
C HIS A 7 2.96 -8.69 8.32
N TYR A 8 1.70 -9.11 8.38
CA TYR A 8 1.09 -9.76 7.22
C TYR A 8 0.81 -8.77 6.07
N HIS A 9 0.58 -7.48 6.34
CA HIS A 9 0.53 -6.47 5.28
C HIS A 9 1.87 -6.40 4.54
N GLY A 10 3.01 -6.43 5.25
CA GLY A 10 4.33 -6.48 4.61
C GLY A 10 4.46 -7.63 3.62
N SER A 11 4.06 -8.84 4.01
CA SER A 11 4.09 -10.01 3.12
C SER A 11 3.12 -9.88 1.95
N THR A 12 1.85 -9.53 2.21
CA THR A 12 0.82 -9.44 1.17
C THR A 12 1.11 -8.33 0.16
N VAL A 13 1.64 -7.19 0.61
CA VAL A 13 2.06 -6.08 -0.28
C VAL A 13 3.22 -6.51 -1.16
N GLY A 14 4.22 -7.21 -0.61
CA GLY A 14 5.34 -7.73 -1.38
C GLY A 14 4.89 -8.66 -2.51
N VAL A 15 3.93 -9.55 -2.21
CA VAL A 15 3.29 -10.41 -3.22
C VAL A 15 2.52 -9.56 -4.24
N THR A 16 1.72 -8.59 -3.79
CA THR A 16 0.88 -7.77 -4.67
C THR A 16 1.70 -6.95 -5.66
N ILE A 17 2.76 -6.28 -5.21
CA ILE A 17 3.61 -5.49 -6.10
C ILE A 17 4.37 -6.37 -7.10
N ALA A 18 4.76 -7.59 -6.71
CA ALA A 18 5.35 -8.56 -7.62
C ALA A 18 4.35 -8.96 -8.72
N PHE A 19 3.08 -9.21 -8.39
CA PHE A 19 2.04 -9.50 -9.38
C PHE A 19 1.69 -8.30 -10.27
N MET A 20 1.73 -7.07 -9.74
CA MET A 20 1.60 -5.85 -10.57
C MET A 20 2.74 -5.75 -11.60
N GLY A 21 3.98 -5.95 -11.16
CA GLY A 21 5.15 -5.97 -12.05
C GLY A 21 5.07 -7.10 -13.08
N LEU A 22 4.58 -8.28 -12.68
CA LEU A 22 4.31 -9.38 -13.61
C LEU A 22 3.24 -8.99 -14.64
N GLY A 23 2.19 -8.28 -14.24
CA GLY A 23 1.19 -7.73 -15.16
C GLY A 23 1.82 -6.83 -16.22
N TYR A 24 2.68 -5.89 -15.81
CA TYR A 24 3.43 -5.05 -16.73
C TYR A 24 4.36 -5.84 -17.65
N TYR A 25 4.99 -6.90 -17.15
CA TYR A 25 5.85 -7.77 -17.95
C TYR A 25 5.05 -8.55 -19.01
N LEU A 26 3.87 -9.06 -18.64
CA LEU A 26 3.06 -9.94 -19.48
C LEU A 26 2.23 -9.20 -20.52
N LEU A 27 1.70 -8.01 -20.21
CA LEU A 27 0.80 -7.29 -21.12
C LEU A 27 1.34 -7.17 -22.56
N PRO A 28 2.55 -6.62 -22.80
CA PRO A 28 3.11 -6.58 -24.16
C PRO A 28 3.40 -7.96 -24.77
N ARG A 29 3.71 -8.97 -23.94
CA ARG A 29 4.02 -10.34 -24.38
C ARG A 29 2.79 -11.13 -24.79
N LEU A 30 1.63 -10.74 -24.29
CA LEU A 30 0.34 -11.30 -24.64
C LEU A 30 -0.28 -10.61 -25.88
N GLY A 31 0.44 -9.69 -26.51
CA GLY A 31 0.00 -8.99 -27.72
C GLY A 31 -0.76 -7.69 -27.46
N PHE A 32 -0.82 -7.20 -26.21
CA PHE A 32 -1.36 -5.87 -25.91
C PHE A 32 -0.34 -4.76 -26.22
N GLY A 33 -0.81 -3.51 -26.22
CA GLY A 33 -0.01 -2.33 -26.49
C GLY A 33 1.08 -2.05 -25.45
N ALA A 34 2.02 -1.19 -25.80
CA ALA A 34 3.08 -0.76 -24.89
C ALA A 34 2.52 -0.02 -23.67
N LEU A 35 3.18 -0.17 -22.52
CA LEU A 35 2.80 0.54 -21.29
C LEU A 35 3.19 2.03 -21.38
N PRO A 36 2.37 2.96 -20.84
CA PRO A 36 2.78 4.34 -20.64
C PRO A 36 3.99 4.43 -19.68
N PRO A 37 5.20 4.78 -20.16
CA PRO A 37 6.45 4.53 -19.43
C PRO A 37 6.56 5.33 -18.13
N ARG A 38 6.09 6.59 -18.13
CA ARG A 38 6.11 7.44 -16.93
C ARG A 38 5.18 6.92 -15.84
N ALA A 39 3.96 6.54 -16.21
CA ALA A 39 2.99 6.02 -15.25
C ALA A 39 3.44 4.65 -14.70
N ALA A 40 3.94 3.76 -15.56
CA ALA A 40 4.47 2.46 -15.16
C ALA A 40 5.69 2.56 -14.23
N PHE A 41 6.51 3.61 -14.36
CA PHE A 41 7.64 3.89 -13.46
C PHE A 41 7.19 4.39 -12.07
N TRP A 42 6.29 5.37 -12.03
CA TRP A 42 5.85 5.98 -10.77
C TRP A 42 4.91 5.10 -9.97
N GLN A 43 4.11 4.27 -10.64
CA GLN A 43 3.13 3.40 -10.02
C GLN A 43 3.71 2.51 -8.89
N PRO A 44 4.76 1.70 -9.11
CA PRO A 44 5.30 0.85 -8.05
C PRO A 44 5.94 1.65 -6.91
N LEU A 45 6.49 2.83 -7.20
CA LEU A 45 7.06 3.72 -6.19
C LEU A 45 5.98 4.30 -5.26
N LEU A 46 4.85 4.73 -5.82
CA LEU A 46 3.73 5.25 -5.04
C LEU A 46 3.03 4.12 -4.27
N TYR A 47 2.76 2.99 -4.92
CA TYR A 47 2.12 1.85 -4.26
C TYR A 47 3.00 1.30 -3.13
N GLY A 48 4.25 0.96 -3.44
CA GLY A 48 5.20 0.40 -2.49
C GLY A 48 5.59 1.39 -1.40
N GLY A 49 5.89 2.64 -1.74
CA GLY A 49 6.21 3.68 -0.78
C GLY A 49 5.04 3.98 0.16
N GLY A 50 3.83 4.10 -0.37
CA GLY A 50 2.62 4.27 0.44
C GLY A 50 2.39 3.10 1.40
N GLN A 51 2.54 1.86 0.93
CA GLN A 51 2.41 0.68 1.79
C GLN A 51 3.50 0.57 2.85
N LEU A 52 4.74 0.95 2.54
CA LEU A 52 5.82 1.01 3.53
C LEU A 52 5.47 1.99 4.65
N LEU A 53 5.02 3.21 4.33
CA LEU A 53 4.54 4.18 5.32
C LEU A 53 3.35 3.61 6.12
N HIS A 54 2.43 2.94 5.44
CA HIS A 54 1.26 2.31 6.05
C HIS A 54 1.65 1.27 7.11
N ILE A 55 2.51 0.33 6.73
CA ILE A 55 3.02 -0.75 7.58
C ILE A 55 3.84 -0.19 8.75
N LEU A 56 4.68 0.82 8.50
CA LEU A 56 5.46 1.48 9.54
C LEU A 56 4.56 2.16 10.58
N GLY A 57 3.48 2.83 10.14
CA GLY A 57 2.49 3.41 11.05
C GLY A 57 1.80 2.35 11.91
N LEU A 58 1.40 1.22 11.32
CA LEU A 58 0.83 0.09 12.06
C LEU A 58 1.82 -0.50 13.07
N ALA A 59 3.07 -0.71 12.67
CA ALA A 59 4.10 -1.29 13.52
C ALA A 59 4.44 -0.36 14.68
N TRP A 60 4.56 0.95 14.43
CA TRP A 60 4.81 1.96 15.46
C TRP A 60 3.68 1.98 16.48
N THR A 61 2.45 2.22 16.05
CA THR A 61 1.31 2.30 16.98
C THR A 61 1.06 0.94 17.66
N GLY A 62 1.33 -0.17 16.97
CA GLY A 62 1.31 -1.50 17.55
C GLY A 62 2.34 -1.73 18.65
N GLY A 63 3.52 -1.10 18.55
CA GLY A 63 4.55 -1.13 19.60
C GLY A 63 4.11 -0.49 20.92
N TYR A 64 3.05 0.32 20.90
CA TYR A 64 2.38 0.84 22.10
C TYR A 64 1.30 -0.09 22.68
N GLY A 65 1.04 -1.24 22.05
CA GLY A 65 0.04 -2.22 22.49
C GLY A 65 -1.38 -1.95 21.99
N VAL A 66 -1.56 -1.02 21.04
CA VAL A 66 -2.89 -0.70 20.48
C VAL A 66 -3.51 -1.93 19.82
N GLN A 67 -4.77 -2.19 20.15
CA GLN A 67 -5.44 -3.42 19.74
C GLN A 67 -5.97 -3.34 18.30
N ARG A 68 -6.01 -4.50 17.65
CA ARG A 68 -6.65 -4.65 16.34
C ARG A 68 -8.17 -4.83 16.52
N LYS A 69 -8.94 -4.48 15.48
CA LYS A 69 -10.41 -4.65 15.44
C LYS A 69 -11.17 -3.83 16.49
N THR A 70 -10.56 -2.75 16.98
CA THR A 70 -11.19 -1.72 17.81
C THR A 70 -11.19 -0.40 17.03
N ALA A 71 -12.12 0.50 17.32
CA ALA A 71 -12.28 1.77 16.60
C ALA A 71 -12.83 2.85 17.52
N GLY A 72 -12.65 4.11 17.14
CA GLY A 72 -13.08 5.27 17.94
C GLY A 72 -12.44 5.26 19.33
N LEU A 73 -13.22 5.65 20.35
CA LEU A 73 -12.75 5.67 21.74
C LEU A 73 -12.27 4.30 22.24
N ALA A 74 -12.87 3.21 21.75
CA ALA A 74 -12.48 1.85 22.14
C ALA A 74 -11.12 1.43 21.57
N GLN A 75 -10.55 2.20 20.64
CA GLN A 75 -9.22 1.94 20.09
C GLN A 75 -8.09 2.36 21.05
N GLY A 76 -8.37 3.30 21.97
CA GLY A 76 -7.40 3.76 22.98
C GLY A 76 -6.14 4.38 22.37
N VAL A 77 -6.30 5.21 21.33
CA VAL A 77 -5.23 5.95 20.66
C VAL A 77 -5.27 7.38 21.16
N ASP A 78 -4.60 7.62 22.29
CA ASP A 78 -4.70 8.87 23.04
C ASP A 78 -3.36 9.60 23.15
N ARG A 79 -2.23 8.87 23.05
CA ARG A 79 -0.89 9.47 23.12
C ARG A 79 -0.47 9.99 21.76
N PHE A 80 0.26 11.11 21.75
CA PHE A 80 0.74 11.74 20.52
C PHE A 80 1.45 10.77 19.57
N GLY A 81 2.30 9.87 20.10
CA GLY A 81 3.00 8.86 19.29
C GLY A 81 2.05 7.85 18.61
N GLU A 82 1.00 7.43 19.31
CA GLU A 82 -0.01 6.51 18.78
C GLU A 82 -0.83 7.19 17.67
N VAL A 83 -1.24 8.44 17.91
CA VAL A 83 -1.98 9.27 16.95
C VAL A 83 -1.14 9.54 15.71
N ALA A 84 0.14 9.90 15.88
CA ALA A 84 1.07 10.14 14.78
C ALA A 84 1.28 8.87 13.94
N GLY A 85 1.46 7.71 14.57
CA GLY A 85 1.60 6.44 13.87
C GLY A 85 0.32 6.04 13.11
N MET A 86 -0.87 6.26 13.69
CA MET A 86 -2.14 6.04 12.98
C MET A 86 -2.34 7.02 11.83
N GLY A 87 -1.92 8.28 11.99
CA GLY A 87 -1.93 9.28 10.93
C GLY A 87 -1.01 8.89 9.77
N LEU A 88 0.19 8.41 10.07
CA LEU A 88 1.14 7.88 9.08
C LEU A 88 0.57 6.67 8.35
N MET A 89 -0.07 5.76 9.09
CA MET A 89 -0.76 4.60 8.54
C MET A 89 -1.85 5.01 7.53
N GLY A 90 -2.71 5.96 7.92
CA GLY A 90 -3.76 6.49 7.05
C GLY A 90 -3.20 7.18 5.80
N LEU A 91 -2.22 8.06 5.96
CA LEU A 91 -1.58 8.77 4.85
C LEU A 91 -0.91 7.80 3.86
N GLY A 92 -0.14 6.83 4.36
CA GLY A 92 0.48 5.80 3.54
C GLY A 92 -0.56 4.98 2.76
N GLY A 93 -1.69 4.67 3.40
CA GLY A 93 -2.83 4.03 2.75
C GLY A 93 -3.38 4.83 1.58
N LEU A 94 -3.58 6.14 1.75
CA LEU A 94 -4.05 7.03 0.68
C LEU A 94 -3.07 7.11 -0.50
N VAL A 95 -1.77 7.25 -0.22
CA VAL A 95 -0.72 7.24 -1.25
C VAL A 95 -0.72 5.90 -1.99
N SER A 96 -0.89 4.79 -1.28
CA SER A 96 -0.96 3.47 -1.89
C SER A 96 -2.19 3.31 -2.80
N VAL A 97 -3.35 3.84 -2.41
CA VAL A 97 -4.56 3.82 -3.26
C VAL A 97 -4.30 4.53 -4.59
N ILE A 98 -3.59 5.66 -4.59
CA ILE A 98 -3.20 6.37 -5.82
C ILE A 98 -2.34 5.45 -6.71
N GLY A 99 -1.33 4.79 -6.14
CA GLY A 99 -0.51 3.80 -6.86
C GLY A 99 -1.32 2.59 -7.36
N GLY A 100 -2.32 2.12 -6.61
CA GLY A 100 -3.22 1.05 -7.04
C GLY A 100 -4.09 1.46 -8.23
N LEU A 101 -4.66 2.67 -8.20
CA LEU A 101 -5.45 3.21 -9.31
C LEU A 101 -4.59 3.42 -10.56
N MET A 102 -3.35 3.91 -10.40
CA MET A 102 -2.42 4.04 -11.51
C MET A 102 -2.13 2.70 -12.20
N PHE A 103 -2.04 1.60 -11.46
CA PHE A 103 -1.87 0.26 -12.05
C PHE A 103 -3.02 -0.08 -12.98
N LEU A 104 -4.26 0.15 -12.54
CA LEU A 104 -5.46 -0.09 -13.36
C LEU A 104 -5.45 0.77 -14.63
N LEU A 105 -5.10 2.06 -14.51
CA LEU A 105 -5.03 2.98 -15.64
C LEU A 105 -3.94 2.59 -16.65
N VAL A 106 -2.77 2.15 -16.18
CA VAL A 106 -1.68 1.66 -17.04
C VAL A 106 -2.10 0.40 -17.79
N CYS A 107 -2.71 -0.57 -17.08
CA CYS A 107 -3.21 -1.79 -17.69
C CYS A 107 -4.30 -1.49 -18.73
N TYR A 108 -5.26 -0.62 -18.41
CA TYR A 108 -6.31 -0.21 -19.33
C TYR A 108 -5.74 0.46 -20.59
N ALA A 109 -4.77 1.37 -20.43
CA ALA A 109 -4.13 2.05 -21.55
C ALA A 109 -3.31 1.12 -22.47
N SER A 110 -2.84 -0.02 -21.95
CA SER A 110 -2.13 -1.04 -22.74
C SER A 110 -3.11 -1.93 -23.52
N ILE A 111 -4.29 -2.21 -22.95
CA ILE A 111 -5.29 -3.09 -23.56
C ILE A 111 -6.11 -2.37 -24.64
N ARG A 112 -6.30 -1.06 -24.50
CA ARG A 112 -7.03 -0.22 -25.46
C ARG A 112 -6.19 0.11 -26.70
#